data_AF-A0A1E5IV39-F1
#
_entry.id   AF-A0A1E5IV39-F1
#
_cell.length_a   1.000
_cell.length_b   1.000
_cell.length_c   1.000
_cell.angle_alpha   90.00
_cell.angle_beta   90.00
_cell.angle_gamma   90.00
#
_symmetry.space_group_name_H-M   'P 1'
#
loop_
_entity.id
_entity.type
_entity.pdbx_description
1 polymer ?
#
loop_
_entity_poly.entity_id
_entity_poly.type
_entity_poly.pdbx_seq_one_letter_code
_entity_poly.pdbx_strand_id
1 'polypeptide(L)'
;MSKKAELNAIEIKYLRHSLGLSAAQVADLSKSTEEQVLAWEAGEADVSGLAAKKLLELDETIEMQVLNTCDGIEELFSKEPKRTLSFVVYPTQAIYTAYNPEFLSALPLTELYNTAAWRIKKECKLVLEVDVTLVALDVEAYKAYRETAGLKESRESRAKWAATQI
;
A
#
# COMPACT_ATOMS: atom_id res chain seq x y z
N MET A 1 23.54 -26.57 5.24
CA MET A 1 22.78 -26.42 6.50
C MET A 1 21.59 -25.51 6.20
N SER A 2 20.38 -26.04 6.31
CA SER A 2 19.14 -25.32 6.00
C SER A 2 19.05 -24.10 6.92
N LYS A 3 19.03 -22.88 6.35
CA LYS A 3 18.66 -21.70 7.13
C LYS A 3 17.21 -21.92 7.55
N LYS A 4 16.98 -22.16 8.84
CA LYS A 4 15.62 -22.16 9.42
C LYS A 4 14.90 -20.91 8.91
N ALA A 5 13.65 -21.08 8.49
CA ALA A 5 12.82 -19.93 8.17
C ALA A 5 12.72 -19.04 9.41
N GLU A 6 12.96 -17.73 9.24
CA GLU A 6 12.85 -16.73 10.31
C GLU A 6 11.44 -16.62 10.87
N LEU A 7 10.44 -17.02 10.08
CA LEU A 7 9.03 -16.97 10.43
C LEU A 7 8.47 -18.39 10.57
N ASN A 8 7.70 -18.61 11.63
CA ASN A 8 6.89 -19.82 11.81
C ASN A 8 5.53 -19.70 11.09
N ALA A 9 4.72 -20.76 11.18
CA ALA A 9 3.41 -20.85 10.51
C ALA A 9 2.44 -19.72 10.88
N ILE A 10 2.38 -19.34 12.17
CA ILE A 10 1.46 -18.31 12.62
C ILE A 10 1.96 -16.91 12.22
N GLU A 11 3.27 -16.69 12.27
CA GLU A 11 3.91 -15.43 11.88
C GLU A 11 3.75 -15.15 10.39
N ILE A 12 4.03 -16.12 9.51
CA ILE A 12 3.89 -15.93 8.05
C ILE A 12 2.42 -15.65 7.66
N LYS A 13 1.47 -16.32 8.32
CA LYS A 13 0.04 -16.12 8.11
C LYS A 13 -0.40 -14.71 8.45
N TYR A 14 0.00 -14.21 9.62
CA TYR A 14 -0.39 -12.87 10.04
C TYR A 14 0.38 -11.76 9.33
N LEU A 15 1.61 -12.00 8.91
CA LEU A 15 2.33 -11.11 8.01
C LEU A 15 1.60 -10.99 6.66
N ARG A 16 1.15 -12.11 6.07
CA ARG A 16 0.32 -12.06 4.86
C ARG A 16 -0.96 -11.23 5.08
N HIS A 17 -1.65 -11.46 6.20
CA HIS A 17 -2.88 -10.72 6.52
C HIS A 17 -2.62 -9.22 6.76
N SER A 18 -1.51 -8.84 7.41
CA SER A 18 -1.18 -7.44 7.67
C SER A 18 -0.82 -6.66 6.41
N LEU A 19 -0.39 -7.37 5.36
CA LEU A 19 -0.12 -6.85 4.01
C LEU A 19 -1.36 -6.83 3.11
N GLY A 20 -2.51 -7.31 3.60
CA GLY A 20 -3.77 -7.37 2.84
C GLY A 20 -3.75 -8.37 1.68
N LEU A 21 -2.88 -9.38 1.73
CA LEU A 21 -2.67 -10.32 0.61
C LEU A 21 -3.44 -11.63 0.76
N SER A 22 -3.88 -12.20 -0.36
CA SER A 22 -4.35 -13.59 -0.44
C SER A 22 -3.21 -14.60 -0.52
N ALA A 23 -3.48 -15.88 -0.26
CA ALA A 23 -2.49 -16.94 -0.40
C ALA A 23 -1.98 -17.06 -1.85
N ALA A 24 -2.89 -16.95 -2.83
CA ALA A 24 -2.54 -16.89 -4.25
C ALA A 24 -1.59 -15.72 -4.59
N GLN A 25 -1.83 -14.52 -4.06
CA GLN A 25 -0.95 -13.37 -4.29
C GLN A 25 0.44 -13.58 -3.69
N VAL A 26 0.54 -14.20 -2.51
CA VAL A 26 1.84 -14.56 -1.94
C VAL A 26 2.54 -15.59 -2.81
N ALA A 27 1.82 -16.59 -3.31
CA ALA A 27 2.36 -17.61 -4.19
C ALA A 27 2.99 -16.99 -5.46
N ASP A 28 2.29 -16.03 -6.09
CA ASP A 28 2.81 -15.29 -7.24
C ASP A 28 4.08 -14.50 -6.89
N LEU A 29 4.09 -13.79 -5.76
CA LEU A 29 5.22 -12.97 -5.31
C LEU A 29 6.45 -13.81 -4.92
N SER A 30 6.24 -15.00 -4.37
CA SER A 30 7.31 -15.87 -3.89
C SER A 30 7.71 -16.97 -4.88
N LYS A 31 7.08 -17.02 -6.06
CA LYS A 31 7.28 -18.07 -7.07
C LYS A 31 7.00 -19.46 -6.50
N SER A 32 5.85 -19.60 -5.85
CA SER A 32 5.37 -20.81 -5.19
C SER A 32 3.93 -21.10 -5.63
N THR A 33 3.30 -22.15 -5.10
CA THR A 33 1.87 -22.41 -5.34
C THR A 33 1.03 -21.98 -4.13
N GLU A 34 -0.26 -21.74 -4.36
CA GLU A 34 -1.19 -21.40 -3.27
C GLU A 34 -1.26 -22.52 -2.21
N GLU A 35 -1.21 -23.79 -2.63
CA GLU A 35 -1.19 -24.93 -1.72
C GLU A 35 0.06 -24.95 -0.84
N GLN A 36 1.21 -24.55 -1.38
CA GLN A 36 2.44 -24.43 -0.59
C GLN A 36 2.31 -23.35 0.46
N VAL A 37 1.75 -22.19 0.11
CA VAL A 37 1.51 -21.09 1.06
C VAL A 37 0.59 -21.56 2.19
N LEU A 38 -0.51 -22.23 1.85
CA LEU A 38 -1.45 -22.76 2.85
C LEU A 38 -0.82 -23.83 3.75
N ALA A 39 0.02 -24.70 3.21
CA ALA A 39 0.75 -25.70 4.00
C ALA A 39 1.74 -25.05 4.99
N TRP A 40 2.41 -23.96 4.59
CA TRP A 40 3.26 -23.19 5.50
C TRP A 40 2.47 -22.58 6.65
N GLU A 41 1.32 -22.00 6.36
CA GLU A 41 0.45 -21.35 7.36
C GLU A 41 -0.26 -22.34 8.30
N ALA A 42 -0.45 -23.58 7.84
CA ALA A 42 -0.97 -24.67 8.67
C ALA A 42 0.12 -25.35 9.53
N GLY A 43 1.40 -25.04 9.30
CA GLY A 43 2.52 -25.72 9.95
C GLY A 43 2.77 -27.14 9.42
N GLU A 44 2.21 -27.46 8.25
CA GLU A 44 2.38 -28.74 7.56
C GLU A 44 3.68 -28.81 6.76
N ALA A 45 4.26 -27.65 6.44
CA ALA A 45 5.55 -27.50 5.78
C ALA A 45 6.34 -26.32 6.35
N ASP A 46 7.67 -26.38 6.23
CA ASP A 46 8.54 -25.26 6.58
C ASP A 46 8.31 -24.08 5.62
N VAL A 47 8.25 -22.86 6.18
CA VAL A 47 8.09 -21.63 5.41
C VAL A 47 9.26 -21.47 4.43
N SER A 48 8.98 -21.13 3.19
CA SER A 48 10.02 -20.79 2.21
C SER A 48 10.80 -19.56 2.66
N GLY A 49 12.13 -19.67 2.75
CA GLY A 49 12.99 -18.53 3.08
C GLY A 49 12.89 -17.38 2.06
N LEU A 50 12.58 -17.69 0.78
CA LEU A 50 12.33 -16.67 -0.24
C LEU A 50 11.00 -15.94 0.02
N ALA A 51 9.94 -16.67 0.40
CA ALA A 51 8.64 -16.08 0.71
C ALA A 51 8.71 -15.19 1.95
N ALA A 52 9.33 -15.70 3.04
CA ALA A 52 9.52 -14.94 4.27
C ALA A 52 10.28 -13.63 4.01
N LYS A 53 11.43 -13.72 3.33
CA LYS A 53 12.22 -12.54 2.95
C LYS A 53 11.41 -11.55 2.12
N LYS A 54 10.67 -12.03 1.11
CA LYS A 54 9.90 -11.15 0.23
C LYS A 54 8.79 -10.40 0.96
N LEU A 55 8.07 -11.07 1.86
CA LEU A 55 6.99 -10.44 2.62
C LEU A 55 7.53 -9.44 3.66
N LEU A 56 8.67 -9.75 4.30
CA LEU A 56 9.34 -8.82 5.21
C LEU A 56 9.82 -7.56 4.47
N GLU A 57 10.46 -7.71 3.30
CA GLU A 57 10.88 -6.56 2.47
C GLU A 57 9.69 -5.68 2.04
N LEU A 58 8.52 -6.27 1.78
CA LEU A 58 7.30 -5.53 1.46
C LEU A 58 6.76 -4.75 2.66
N ASP A 59 6.77 -5.37 3.84
CA ASP A 59 6.35 -4.71 5.08
C ASP A 59 7.28 -3.55 5.44
N GLU A 60 8.60 -3.75 5.36
CA GLU A 60 9.60 -2.68 5.54
C GLU A 60 9.41 -1.53 4.55
N THR A 61 9.12 -1.84 3.28
CA THR A 61 8.84 -0.82 2.26
C THR A 61 7.59 -0.01 2.60
N ILE A 62 6.53 -0.68 3.07
CA ILE A 62 5.29 -0.03 3.50
C ILE A 62 5.56 0.86 4.71
N GLU A 63 6.26 0.38 5.73
CA GLU A 63 6.59 1.16 6.93
C GLU A 63 7.42 2.40 6.60
N MET A 64 8.44 2.26 5.75
CA MET A 64 9.22 3.42 5.29
C MET A 64 8.36 4.43 4.52
N GLN A 65 7.41 3.97 3.69
CA GLN A 65 6.47 4.86 3.01
C GLN A 65 5.53 5.57 3.99
N VAL A 66 5.06 4.88 5.04
CA VAL A 66 4.20 5.46 6.08
C VAL A 66 4.92 6.59 6.79
N LEU A 67 6.14 6.34 7.28
CA LEU A 67 6.95 7.33 7.99
C LEU A 67 7.23 8.55 7.12
N ASN A 68 7.79 8.34 5.92
CA ASN A 68 8.13 9.43 5.00
C ASN A 68 6.92 10.28 4.60
N THR A 69 5.74 9.65 4.45
CA THR A 69 4.51 10.37 4.10
C THR A 69 3.99 11.18 5.29
N CYS A 70 4.04 10.63 6.51
CA CYS A 70 3.62 11.35 7.71
C CYS A 70 4.54 12.53 8.00
N ASP A 71 5.86 12.36 7.86
CA ASP A 71 6.84 13.45 7.99
C ASP A 71 6.55 14.59 6.98
N GLY A 72 6.24 14.23 5.73
CA GLY A 72 5.85 15.21 4.71
C GLY A 72 4.55 15.95 5.03
N ILE A 73 3.57 15.27 5.65
CA ILE A 73 2.31 15.88 6.09
C ILE A 73 2.55 16.81 7.30
N GLU A 74 3.41 16.42 8.24
CA GLU A 74 3.80 17.26 9.36
C GLU A 74 4.50 18.54 8.86
N GLU A 75 5.45 18.40 7.92
CA GLU A 75 6.13 19.54 7.30
C GLU A 75 5.14 20.47 6.60
N LEU A 76 4.16 19.92 5.87
CA LEU A 76 3.10 20.71 5.23
C LEU A 76 2.32 21.54 6.27
N PHE A 77 1.93 20.94 7.39
CA PHE A 77 1.16 21.65 8.43
C PHE A 77 1.99 22.54 9.36
N SER A 78 3.32 22.50 9.25
CA SER A 78 4.16 23.55 9.81
C SER A 78 4.04 24.89 9.04
N LYS A 79 3.60 24.83 7.77
CA LYS A 79 3.49 25.97 6.85
C LYS A 79 2.04 26.37 6.56
N GLU A 80 1.10 25.43 6.67
CA GLU A 80 -0.32 25.61 6.36
C GLU A 80 -1.22 25.22 7.54
N PRO A 81 -2.41 25.81 7.71
CA PRO A 81 -3.34 25.38 8.74
C PRO A 81 -3.78 23.91 8.54
N LYS A 82 -3.92 23.18 9.65
CA LYS A 82 -4.45 21.81 9.65
C LYS A 82 -5.83 21.76 8.98
N ARG A 83 -6.01 20.76 8.13
CA ARG A 83 -7.27 20.45 7.44
C ARG A 83 -7.38 18.96 7.21
N THR A 84 -8.58 18.49 6.89
CA THR A 84 -8.77 17.13 6.37
C THR A 84 -8.03 17.00 5.05
N LEU A 85 -7.19 15.97 4.93
CA LEU A 85 -6.48 15.65 3.70
C LEU A 85 -7.18 14.53 2.94
N SER A 86 -7.11 14.57 1.62
CA SER A 86 -7.43 13.43 0.78
C SER A 86 -6.16 12.67 0.43
N PHE A 87 -6.22 11.34 0.37
CA PHE A 87 -5.13 10.48 -0.07
C PHE A 87 -5.65 9.54 -1.15
N VAL A 88 -5.09 9.63 -2.35
CA VAL A 88 -5.57 8.85 -3.50
C VAL A 88 -5.15 7.40 -3.37
N VAL A 89 -6.13 6.49 -3.51
CA VAL A 89 -5.93 5.05 -3.54
C VAL A 89 -6.45 4.46 -4.85
N TYR A 90 -6.01 3.25 -5.17
CA TYR A 90 -6.26 2.63 -6.47
C TYR A 90 -7.14 1.38 -6.28
N PRO A 91 -8.38 1.39 -6.81
CA PRO A 91 -9.36 0.34 -6.49
C PRO A 91 -9.11 -0.96 -7.26
N THR A 92 -8.35 -0.93 -8.35
CA THR A 92 -8.03 -2.13 -9.14
C THR A 92 -6.56 -2.13 -9.54
N GLN A 93 -6.02 -3.33 -9.75
CA GLN A 93 -4.63 -3.51 -10.22
C GLN A 93 -4.37 -2.81 -11.56
N ALA A 94 -5.35 -2.80 -12.47
CA ALA A 94 -5.22 -2.15 -13.78
C ALA A 94 -5.09 -0.62 -13.66
N ILE A 95 -5.82 0.00 -12.74
CA ILE A 95 -5.69 1.45 -12.51
C ILE A 95 -4.38 1.72 -11.76
N TYR A 96 -4.03 0.90 -10.78
CA TYR A 96 -2.78 1.05 -10.03
C TYR A 96 -1.56 1.05 -10.96
N THR A 97 -1.45 0.07 -11.85
CA THR A 97 -0.32 -0.03 -12.79
C THR A 97 -0.28 1.11 -13.80
N ALA A 98 -1.43 1.60 -14.25
CA ALA A 98 -1.51 2.72 -15.20
C ALA A 98 -1.02 4.06 -14.61
N TYR A 99 -1.24 4.29 -13.31
CA TYR A 99 -0.98 5.58 -12.66
C TYR A 99 0.25 5.60 -11.74
N ASN A 100 0.85 4.45 -11.44
CA ASN A 100 1.96 4.32 -10.48
C ASN A 100 3.15 3.49 -11.00
N PRO A 101 3.63 3.69 -12.24
CA PRO A 101 4.72 2.90 -12.79
C PRO A 101 5.98 2.86 -11.90
N GLU A 102 6.23 3.95 -11.16
CA GLU A 102 7.36 4.12 -10.27
C GLU A 102 7.28 3.30 -8.97
N PHE A 103 6.08 2.89 -8.55
CA PHE A 103 5.91 2.06 -7.34
C PHE A 103 5.89 0.57 -7.64
N LEU A 104 5.72 0.15 -8.90
CA LEU A 104 5.54 -1.26 -9.27
C LEU A 104 6.73 -2.18 -8.95
N SER A 105 7.95 -1.63 -8.90
CA SER A 105 9.14 -2.41 -8.52
C SER A 105 9.17 -2.74 -7.02
N ALA A 106 8.64 -1.85 -6.19
CA ALA A 106 8.66 -1.96 -4.73
C ALA A 106 7.37 -2.58 -4.20
N LEU A 107 6.22 -2.04 -4.61
CA LEU A 107 4.87 -2.48 -4.24
C LEU A 107 4.12 -2.90 -5.51
N PRO A 108 4.26 -4.15 -5.97
CA PRO A 108 3.73 -4.58 -7.26
C PRO A 108 2.20 -4.70 -7.31
N LEU A 109 1.53 -4.81 -6.15
CA LEU A 109 0.09 -5.03 -6.03
C LEU A 109 -0.61 -3.83 -5.39
N THR A 110 -1.81 -3.51 -5.86
CA THR A 110 -2.60 -2.38 -5.35
C THR A 110 -2.99 -2.55 -3.88
N GLU A 111 -3.16 -3.78 -3.41
CA GLU A 111 -3.44 -4.12 -2.02
C GLU A 111 -2.33 -3.66 -1.08
N LEU A 112 -1.07 -3.72 -1.52
CA LEU A 112 0.08 -3.25 -0.75
C LEU A 112 0.07 -1.74 -0.61
N TYR A 113 -0.23 -1.02 -1.70
CA TYR A 113 -0.37 0.44 -1.67
C TYR A 113 -1.56 0.87 -0.80
N ASN A 114 -2.69 0.16 -0.88
CA ASN A 114 -3.87 0.43 -0.07
C ASN A 114 -3.61 0.13 1.41
N THR A 115 -2.81 -0.89 1.72
CA THR A 115 -2.32 -1.18 3.08
C THR A 115 -1.48 -0.01 3.60
N ALA A 116 -0.54 0.49 2.81
CA ALA A 116 0.25 1.67 3.17
C ALA A 116 -0.64 2.90 3.42
N ALA A 117 -1.61 3.16 2.53
CA ALA A 117 -2.54 4.27 2.66
C ALA A 117 -3.37 4.19 3.95
N TRP A 118 -3.82 2.99 4.33
CA TRP A 118 -4.52 2.78 5.60
C TRP A 118 -3.61 3.04 6.81
N ARG A 119 -2.37 2.53 6.79
CA ARG A 119 -1.39 2.77 7.85
C ARG A 119 -1.06 4.26 7.97
N ILE A 120 -0.89 4.99 6.86
CA ILE A 120 -0.73 6.46 6.82
C ILE A 120 -1.92 7.15 7.48
N LYS A 121 -3.16 6.80 7.10
CA LYS A 121 -4.37 7.40 7.69
C LYS A 121 -4.40 7.20 9.20
N LYS A 122 -4.08 5.99 9.67
CA LYS A 122 -4.03 5.67 11.11
C LYS A 122 -2.94 6.49 11.82
N GLU A 123 -1.74 6.53 11.26
CA GLU A 123 -0.59 7.21 11.84
C GLU A 123 -0.80 8.73 11.93
N CYS A 124 -1.28 9.34 10.84
CA CYS A 124 -1.66 10.76 10.82
C CYS A 124 -2.70 11.11 11.89
N LYS A 125 -3.67 10.21 12.14
CA LYS A 125 -4.67 10.43 13.18
C LYS A 125 -4.07 10.36 14.58
N LEU A 126 -3.19 9.39 14.83
CA LEU A 126 -2.62 9.13 16.16
C LEU A 126 -1.54 10.14 16.55
N VAL A 127 -0.67 10.51 15.61
CA VAL A 127 0.52 11.33 15.89
C VAL A 127 0.26 12.81 15.63
N LEU A 128 -0.44 13.12 14.53
CA LEU A 128 -0.61 14.51 14.08
C LEU A 128 -2.00 15.08 14.38
N GLU A 129 -2.93 14.26 14.89
CA GLU A 129 -4.36 14.59 15.00
C GLU A 129 -4.97 15.07 13.66
N VAL A 130 -4.47 14.55 12.54
CA VAL A 130 -4.91 14.89 11.19
C VAL A 130 -5.87 13.83 10.68
N ASP A 131 -7.01 14.27 10.16
CA ASP A 131 -7.95 13.40 9.46
C ASP A 131 -7.54 13.24 7.98
N VAL A 132 -7.33 11.99 7.55
CA VAL A 132 -7.04 11.63 6.15
C VAL A 132 -8.18 10.79 5.60
N THR A 133 -8.76 11.19 4.46
CA THR A 133 -9.77 10.41 3.74
C THR A 133 -9.12 9.70 2.56
N LEU A 134 -9.25 8.36 2.51
CA LEU A 134 -8.78 7.58 1.37
C LEU A 134 -9.81 7.69 0.24
N VAL A 135 -9.39 8.19 -0.91
CA VAL A 135 -10.27 8.45 -2.07
C VAL A 135 -9.85 7.54 -3.21
N ALA A 136 -10.72 6.59 -3.57
CA ALA A 136 -10.48 5.71 -4.72
C ALA A 136 -10.53 6.49 -6.03
N LEU A 137 -9.50 6.37 -6.86
CA LEU A 137 -9.44 7.06 -8.15
C LEU A 137 -10.55 6.60 -9.09
N ASP A 138 -11.51 7.49 -9.36
CA ASP A 138 -12.45 7.36 -10.47
C ASP A 138 -11.81 8.00 -11.71
N VAL A 139 -11.43 7.15 -12.67
CA VAL A 139 -10.69 7.57 -13.86
C VAL A 139 -11.50 8.51 -14.74
N GLU A 140 -12.81 8.31 -14.87
CA GLU A 140 -13.66 9.12 -15.74
C GLU A 140 -13.95 10.47 -15.08
N ALA A 141 -14.29 10.48 -13.78
CA ALA A 141 -14.46 11.73 -13.04
C ALA A 141 -13.15 12.55 -12.98
N TYR A 142 -12.01 11.89 -12.81
CA TYR A 142 -10.69 12.55 -12.80
C TYR A 142 -10.34 13.15 -14.17
N LYS A 143 -10.63 12.46 -15.28
CA LYS A 143 -10.44 13.01 -16.63
C LYS A 143 -11.28 14.26 -16.85
N ALA A 144 -12.58 14.19 -16.55
CA ALA A 144 -13.49 15.34 -16.70
C ALA A 144 -13.05 16.54 -15.85
N TYR A 145 -12.59 16.29 -14.62
CA TYR A 145 -12.02 17.32 -13.76
C TYR A 145 -10.78 17.98 -14.39
N ARG A 146 -9.84 17.17 -14.90
CA ARG A 146 -8.61 17.69 -15.53
C ARG A 146 -8.90 18.52 -16.76
N GLU A 147 -9.83 18.09 -17.61
CA GLU A 147 -10.23 18.83 -18.80
C GLU A 147 -10.83 20.20 -18.43
N THR A 148 -11.74 20.22 -17.45
CA THR A 148 -12.36 21.45 -16.97
C THR A 148 -11.35 22.41 -16.34
N ALA A 149 -10.37 21.88 -15.60
CA ALA A 149 -9.35 22.66 -14.91
C ALA A 149 -8.10 22.97 -15.75
N GLY A 150 -8.02 22.47 -16.99
CA GLY A 150 -6.83 22.63 -17.84
C GLY A 150 -5.56 21.96 -17.29
N LEU A 151 -5.70 20.89 -16.50
CA LEU A 151 -4.60 20.23 -15.80
C LEU A 151 -4.06 19.01 -16.58
N LYS A 152 -2.74 18.80 -16.53
CA LYS A 152 -2.10 17.58 -17.04
C LYS A 152 -2.20 16.44 -16.03
N GLU A 153 -1.96 15.21 -16.47
CA GLU A 153 -1.79 14.07 -15.57
C GLU A 153 -0.56 14.32 -14.66
N SER A 154 -0.77 14.26 -13.34
CA SER A 154 0.30 14.20 -12.35
C SER A 154 -0.28 13.73 -11.01
N ARG A 155 0.59 13.31 -10.08
CA ARG A 155 0.18 13.02 -8.69
C ARG A 155 -0.48 14.23 -8.02
N GLU A 156 0.03 15.44 -8.28
CA GLU A 156 -0.54 16.68 -7.75
C GLU A 156 -1.96 16.93 -8.29
N SER A 157 -2.18 16.70 -9.60
CA SER A 157 -3.51 16.80 -10.21
C SER A 157 -4.50 15.79 -9.63
N ARG A 158 -4.04 14.57 -9.34
CA ARG A 158 -4.85 13.54 -8.66
C ARG A 158 -5.24 13.98 -7.26
N ALA A 159 -4.31 14.54 -6.49
CA ALA A 159 -4.58 15.05 -5.15
C ALA A 159 -5.58 16.22 -5.17
N LYS A 160 -5.44 17.15 -6.13
CA LYS A 160 -6.41 18.25 -6.32
C LYS A 160 -7.81 17.75 -6.63
N TRP A 161 -7.94 16.75 -7.51
CA TRP A 161 -9.22 16.10 -7.78
C TRP A 161 -9.79 15.40 -6.55
N ALA A 162 -8.97 14.64 -5.81
CA ALA A 162 -9.43 13.92 -4.64
C ALA A 162 -9.87 14.85 -3.51
N ALA A 163 -9.27 16.05 -3.41
CA ALA A 163 -9.72 17.08 -2.47
C ALA A 163 -11.12 17.63 -2.79
N THR A 164 -11.66 17.42 -3.99
CA THR A 164 -13.06 17.78 -4.31
C THR A 164 -14.06 16.68 -3.95
N GLN A 165 -13.60 15.56 -3.40
CA GLN A 165 -14.42 14.40 -3.02
C GLN A 165 -14.71 14.34 -1.51
N ILE A 166 -14.21 15.31 -0.75
CA ILE A 166 -14.33 15.38 0.72
C ILE A 166 -15.16 16.57 1.17
#